data_AF-A0A5C3KII3-F1
#
_entry.id   AF-A0A5C3KII3-F1
#
_cell.length_a   1.000
_cell.length_b   1.000
_cell.length_c   1.000
_cell.angle_alpha   90.00
_cell.angle_beta   90.00
_cell.angle_gamma   90.00
#
_symmetry.space_group_name_H-M   'P 1'
#
loop_
_entity.id
_entity.type
_entity.pdbx_description
1 polymer ?
#
loop_
_entity_poly.entity_id
_entity_poly.type
_entity_poly.pdbx_seq_one_letter_code
_entity_poly.pdbx_strand_id
1 'polypeptide(L)'
;VTSMQAIVSDGISMGRPCCQMFWCCEPLQNNRHQYCHTHFDNHYNCIIEGCSEHVHVLEQTLPDGTTNTKVMKTCSNPVHISIEKHSQERSTGSFLFKEPLKKAHAQPLESLSTSSQISSQDMEEEVE
;
A
#
# COMPACT_ATOMS: atom_id res chain seq x y z
N VAL A 1 -4.77 18.74 -14.80
CA VAL A 1 -3.82 19.56 -14.02
C VAL A 1 -3.25 18.65 -12.95
N THR A 2 -2.03 18.15 -13.12
CA THR A 2 -1.35 17.34 -12.10
C THR A 2 -0.68 18.29 -11.12
N SER A 3 -1.14 18.32 -9.86
CA SER A 3 -0.47 19.06 -8.80
C SER A 3 0.84 18.35 -8.45
N MET A 4 1.96 18.98 -8.76
CA MET A 4 3.28 18.48 -8.38
C MET A 4 3.75 19.27 -7.17
N GLN A 5 3.94 18.60 -6.04
CA GLN A 5 4.37 19.22 -4.77
C GLN A 5 5.80 18.77 -4.47
N ALA A 6 6.71 19.72 -4.31
CA ALA A 6 8.09 19.46 -3.93
C ALA A 6 8.18 19.30 -2.40
N ILE A 7 8.91 18.28 -1.95
CA ILE A 7 9.23 18.06 -0.54
C ILE A 7 10.75 18.07 -0.43
N VAL A 8 11.27 18.93 0.45
CA VAL A 8 12.70 18.94 0.80
C VAL A 8 12.86 18.03 2.02
N SER A 9 13.46 16.86 1.82
CA SER A 9 13.82 15.94 2.91
C SER A 9 15.31 16.03 3.20
N ASP A 10 15.69 16.05 4.47
CA ASP A 10 17.03 15.64 4.87
C ASP A 10 17.16 14.15 4.52
N GLY A 11 18.19 13.74 3.77
CA GLY A 11 18.30 12.35 3.26
C GLY A 11 18.25 11.24 4.33
N ILE A 12 18.30 11.61 5.62
CA ILE A 12 18.20 10.76 6.81
C ILE A 12 16.75 10.32 7.09
N SER A 13 15.77 11.12 6.70
CA SER A 13 14.34 10.85 6.96
C SER A 13 13.67 10.03 5.85
N MET A 14 14.38 9.76 4.75
CA MET A 14 13.88 8.94 3.66
C MET A 14 13.56 7.52 4.17
N GLY A 15 12.29 7.12 4.07
CA GLY A 15 11.81 5.80 4.50
C GLY A 15 11.31 5.73 5.94
N ARG A 16 11.41 6.81 6.74
CA ARG A 16 10.70 6.88 8.03
C ARG A 16 9.21 7.08 7.78
N PRO A 17 8.33 6.33 8.46
CA PRO A 17 6.90 6.54 8.31
C PRO A 17 6.54 7.89 8.95
N CYS A 18 5.99 8.79 8.13
CA CYS A 18 5.56 10.12 8.53
C CYS A 18 4.05 10.19 8.65
N CYS A 19 3.57 11.22 9.35
CA CYS A 19 2.16 11.57 9.34
C CYS A 19 1.68 11.85 7.91
N GLN A 20 0.48 11.39 7.59
CA GLN A 20 -0.16 11.60 6.29
C GLN A 20 -0.67 13.03 6.09
N MET A 21 -0.68 13.86 7.14
CA MET A 21 -0.94 15.29 7.03
C MET A 21 0.23 15.99 6.35
N PHE A 22 -0.08 16.80 5.34
CA PHE A 22 0.91 17.57 4.60
C PHE A 22 1.75 18.46 5.54
N TRP A 23 3.07 18.40 5.41
CA TRP A 23 4.07 19.16 6.20
C TRP A 23 4.11 18.85 7.70
N CYS A 24 3.46 17.76 8.13
CA CYS A 24 3.60 17.32 9.51
C CYS A 24 4.93 16.58 9.69
N CYS A 25 5.81 17.14 10.54
CA CYS A 25 7.09 16.54 10.90
C CYS A 25 7.03 15.72 12.20
N GLU A 26 5.84 15.56 12.80
CA GLU A 26 5.70 14.82 14.04
C GLU A 26 5.83 13.31 13.82
N PRO A 27 6.51 12.60 14.73
CA PRO A 27 6.63 11.16 14.63
C PRO A 27 5.28 10.48 14.88
N LEU A 28 5.05 9.38 14.16
CA LEU A 28 3.93 8.49 14.42
C LEU A 28 4.10 7.79 15.77
N GLN A 29 3.00 7.60 16.49
CA GLN A 29 2.99 6.83 17.75
C GLN A 29 3.22 5.33 17.50
N ASN A 30 2.89 4.85 16.30
CA ASN A 30 3.08 3.47 15.87
C ASN A 30 3.34 3.45 14.37
N ASN A 31 4.21 2.56 13.89
CA ASN A 31 4.48 2.34 12.47
C ASN A 31 3.23 1.93 11.66
N ARG A 32 2.17 1.47 12.34
CA ARG A 32 0.88 1.14 11.71
C ARG A 32 -0.10 2.32 11.64
N HIS A 33 0.16 3.41 12.36
CA HIS A 33 -0.70 4.60 12.30
C HIS A 33 -0.40 5.39 11.03
N GLN A 34 -1.42 6.07 10.51
CA GLN A 34 -1.30 6.96 9.36
C GLN A 34 -1.08 8.40 9.82
N TYR A 35 -1.55 8.73 11.03
CA TYR A 35 -1.46 10.06 11.61
C TYR A 35 -0.67 10.06 12.93
N CYS A 36 -0.01 11.17 13.22
CA CYS A 36 0.67 11.40 14.50
C CYS A 36 -0.35 11.64 15.63
N HIS A 37 0.15 11.86 16.84
CA HIS A 37 -0.71 12.13 18.00
C HIS A 37 -1.61 13.35 17.81
N THR A 38 -1.11 14.43 17.21
CA THR A 38 -1.90 15.66 17.01
C THR A 38 -2.96 15.54 15.91
N HIS A 39 -2.72 14.70 14.90
CA HIS A 39 -3.65 14.47 13.79
C HIS A 39 -4.43 13.15 13.93
N PHE A 40 -4.46 12.58 15.13
CA PHE A 40 -5.05 11.25 15.35
C PHE A 40 -6.53 11.22 14.96
N ASP A 41 -7.25 12.32 15.14
CA ASP A 41 -8.67 12.44 14.79
C ASP A 41 -8.95 12.21 13.30
N ASN A 42 -7.96 12.43 12.42
CA ASN A 42 -8.09 12.17 11.00
C ASN A 42 -8.23 10.68 10.67
N HIS A 43 -7.95 9.78 11.62
CA HIS A 43 -8.28 8.36 11.48
C HIS A 43 -9.78 8.09 11.38
N TYR A 44 -10.61 8.98 11.92
CA TYR A 44 -12.06 8.84 11.92
C TYR A 44 -12.74 9.51 10.72
N ASN A 45 -11.96 10.18 9.87
CA ASN A 45 -12.44 10.85 8.67
C ASN A 45 -12.13 10.03 7.42
N CYS A 46 -12.98 10.14 6.40
CA CYS A 46 -12.76 9.50 5.11
C CYS A 46 -11.45 9.99 4.47
N ILE A 47 -10.62 9.05 4.00
CA ILE A 47 -9.31 9.34 3.37
C ILE A 47 -9.39 10.08 2.02
N ILE A 48 -10.60 10.20 1.45
CA ILE A 48 -10.81 10.88 0.17
C ILE A 48 -10.75 12.39 0.37
N GLU A 49 -9.84 13.04 -0.36
CA GLU A 49 -9.70 14.51 -0.32
C GLU A 49 -11.04 15.19 -0.67
N GLY A 50 -11.47 16.12 0.18
CA GLY A 50 -12.74 16.83 0.03
C GLY A 50 -13.96 16.13 0.64
N CYS A 51 -13.80 14.93 1.21
CA CYS A 51 -14.86 14.26 1.98
C CYS A 51 -14.65 14.49 3.48
N SER A 52 -15.67 15.01 4.17
CA SER A 52 -15.67 15.24 5.63
C SER A 52 -16.53 14.23 6.40
N GLU A 53 -16.93 13.14 5.75
CA GLU A 53 -17.75 12.11 6.36
C GLU A 53 -16.90 11.15 7.18
N HIS A 54 -17.50 10.56 8.22
CA HIS A 54 -16.81 9.64 9.10
C HIS A 54 -16.56 8.29 8.41
N VAL A 55 -15.50 7.61 8.84
CA VAL A 55 -15.16 6.27 8.35
C VAL A 55 -16.26 5.25 8.68
N HIS A 56 -16.46 4.32 7.76
CA HIS A 56 -17.40 3.23 7.94
C HIS A 56 -16.77 2.10 8.76
N VAL A 57 -17.54 1.54 9.70
CA VAL A 57 -17.13 0.40 10.52
C VAL A 57 -17.96 -0.80 10.12
N LEU A 58 -17.30 -1.86 9.66
CA LEU A 58 -17.95 -3.11 9.29
C LEU A 58 -17.83 -4.10 10.44
N GLU A 59 -18.97 -4.56 10.93
CA GLU A 59 -19.03 -5.70 11.84
C GLU A 59 -19.22 -6.97 11.03
N GLN A 60 -18.27 -7.89 11.12
CA GLN A 60 -18.31 -9.17 10.44
C GLN A 60 -18.44 -10.29 11.48
N THR A 61 -19.55 -11.03 11.43
CA THR A 61 -19.72 -12.27 12.20
C THR A 61 -18.92 -13.40 11.55
N LEU A 62 -17.95 -13.94 12.28
CA LEU A 62 -17.20 -15.12 11.92
C LEU A 62 -18.07 -16.38 12.08
N PRO A 63 -17.75 -17.46 11.35
CA PRO A 63 -18.48 -18.73 11.45
C PRO A 63 -18.47 -19.34 12.86
N ASP A 64 -17.48 -18.98 13.69
CA ASP A 64 -17.35 -19.41 15.09
C ASP A 64 -18.26 -18.62 16.06
N GLY A 65 -19.13 -17.74 15.54
CA GLY A 65 -20.02 -16.89 16.33
C GLY A 65 -19.35 -15.65 16.94
N THR A 66 -18.07 -15.40 16.64
CA THR A 66 -17.33 -14.22 17.10
C THR A 66 -17.54 -13.03 16.16
N THR A 67 -17.73 -11.83 16.70
CA THR A 67 -17.86 -10.59 15.92
C THR A 67 -16.51 -9.92 15.76
N ASN A 68 -16.04 -9.72 14.52
CA ASN A 68 -14.85 -8.95 14.22
C ASN A 68 -15.25 -7.57 13.68
N THR A 69 -14.76 -6.51 14.32
CA THR A 69 -14.99 -5.14 13.89
C THR A 69 -13.83 -4.68 13.02
N LYS A 70 -14.09 -4.46 11.73
CA LYS A 70 -13.11 -3.92 10.77
C LYS A 70 -13.41 -2.46 10.49
N VAL A 71 -12.48 -1.58 10.87
CA VAL A 71 -12.53 -0.15 10.55
C VAL A 71 -12.03 0.04 9.12
N MET A 72 -12.84 0.65 8.26
CA MET A 72 -12.43 1.04 6.90
C MET A 72 -11.74 2.41 6.90
N LYS A 73 -11.04 2.73 5.81
CA LYS A 73 -10.43 4.06 5.61
C LYS A 73 -11.37 5.05 4.92
N THR A 74 -12.50 4.58 4.40
CA THR A 74 -13.48 5.35 3.66
C THR A 74 -14.84 5.38 4.36
N CYS A 75 -15.67 6.37 4.02
CA CYS A 75 -17.05 6.46 4.48
C CYS A 75 -17.97 5.47 3.73
N SER A 76 -19.26 5.46 4.10
CA SER A 76 -20.29 4.58 3.51
C SER A 76 -20.59 4.84 2.02
N ASN A 77 -19.96 5.82 1.39
CA ASN A 77 -20.17 6.12 -0.03
C ASN A 77 -19.61 4.97 -0.89
N PRO A 78 -20.43 4.35 -1.77
CA PRO A 78 -19.99 3.20 -2.59
C PRO A 78 -18.82 3.53 -3.51
N VAL A 79 -18.70 4.78 -3.97
CA VAL A 79 -17.58 5.23 -4.80
C VAL A 79 -16.28 5.20 -3.98
N HIS A 80 -16.31 5.72 -2.75
CA HIS A 80 -15.12 5.75 -1.89
C HIS A 80 -14.68 4.34 -1.49
N ILE A 81 -15.64 3.47 -1.16
CA ILE A 81 -15.38 2.05 -0.87
C ILE A 81 -14.70 1.36 -2.07
N SER A 82 -15.14 1.66 -3.30
CA SER A 82 -14.53 1.09 -4.51
C SER A 82 -13.07 1.53 -4.71
N ILE A 83 -12.75 2.79 -4.38
CA ILE A 83 -11.38 3.33 -4.42
C ILE A 83 -10.50 2.62 -3.39
N GLU A 84 -10.99 2.45 -2.15
CA GLU A 84 -10.26 1.73 -1.11
C GLU A 84 -9.98 0.29 -1.51
N LYS A 85 -10.99 -0.40 -2.07
CA LYS A 85 -10.83 -1.78 -2.58
C LYS A 85 -9.75 -1.85 -3.66
N HIS A 86 -9.79 -0.94 -4.63
CA HIS A 86 -8.80 -0.91 -5.71
C HIS A 86 -7.37 -0.62 -5.19
N SER A 87 -7.24 0.29 -4.23
CA SER A 87 -5.97 0.60 -3.55
C SER A 87 -5.44 -0.60 -2.76
N GLN A 88 -6.32 -1.28 -2.01
CA GLN A 88 -5.96 -2.48 -1.26
C GLN A 88 -5.45 -3.58 -2.19
N GLU A 89 -6.15 -3.83 -3.29
CA GLU A 89 -5.72 -4.79 -4.32
C GLU A 89 -4.31 -4.45 -4.81
N ARG A 90 -4.05 -3.19 -5.20
CA ARG A 90 -2.73 -2.73 -5.68
C ARG A 90 -1.61 -2.96 -4.66
N SER A 91 -1.90 -2.76 -3.38
CA SER A 91 -0.91 -2.94 -2.30
C SER A 91 -0.56 -4.41 -2.02
N THR A 92 -1.42 -5.35 -2.42
CA THR A 92 -1.06 -6.77 -2.41
C THR A 92 -0.16 -7.03 -3.60
N GLY A 93 1.14 -7.27 -3.37
CA GLY A 93 2.16 -7.54 -4.40
C GLY A 93 1.88 -8.75 -5.32
N SER A 94 0.68 -9.33 -5.23
CA SER A 94 0.17 -10.41 -6.07
C SER A 94 0.16 -10.09 -7.56
N PHE A 95 0.22 -8.82 -7.98
CA PHE A 95 0.28 -8.48 -9.41
C PHE A 95 1.59 -8.92 -10.08
N LEU A 96 2.73 -8.86 -9.37
CA LEU A 96 4.03 -9.25 -9.93
C LEU A 96 4.19 -10.77 -10.05
N PHE A 97 3.50 -11.54 -9.20
CA PHE A 97 3.68 -13.00 -9.13
C PHE A 97 2.60 -13.82 -9.84
N LYS A 98 1.50 -13.21 -10.27
CA LYS A 98 0.38 -13.94 -10.93
C LYS A 98 0.75 -14.51 -12.30
N GLU A 99 1.55 -13.82 -13.10
CA GLU A 99 1.98 -14.31 -14.42
C GLU A 99 3.06 -15.40 -14.36
N PRO A 100 4.13 -15.25 -13.55
CA PRO A 100 5.13 -16.31 -13.39
C PRO A 100 4.54 -17.60 -12.80
N LEU A 101 3.62 -17.53 -11.83
CA LEU A 101 2.99 -18.71 -11.21
C LEU A 101 2.16 -19.53 -12.21
N LYS A 102 1.39 -18.85 -13.07
CA LYS A 102 0.59 -19.52 -14.10
C LYS A 102 1.48 -20.24 -15.12
N LYS A 103 2.62 -19.66 -15.46
CA LYS A 103 3.61 -20.28 -16.37
C LYS A 103 4.35 -21.44 -15.70
N ALA A 104 4.73 -21.31 -14.43
CA ALA A 104 5.39 -22.38 -13.67
C ALA A 104 4.49 -23.61 -13.46
N HIS A 105 3.19 -23.40 -13.26
CA HIS A 105 2.22 -24.50 -13.08
C HIS A 105 1.84 -25.19 -14.40
N ALA A 106 2.05 -24.54 -15.54
CA ALA A 106 1.72 -25.07 -16.86
C ALA A 106 2.89 -25.77 -17.58
N GLN A 107 4.07 -25.85 -16.95
CA GLN A 107 5.23 -26.55 -17.52
C GLN A 107 5.03 -28.06 -17.35
N PRO A 108 4.96 -28.85 -18.45
CA PRO A 108 5.07 -30.30 -18.37
C PRO A 108 6.45 -30.67 -17.79
N LEU A 109 6.52 -31.71 -16.96
CA LEU A 109 7.71 -32.21 -16.25
C LEU A 109 8.92 -32.63 -17.15
N GLU A 110 8.84 -32.43 -18.47
CA GLU A 110 9.75 -32.97 -19.49
C GLU A 110 10.66 -31.88 -20.12
N SER A 111 11.17 -30.91 -19.35
CA SER A 111 12.15 -29.94 -19.89
C SER A 111 13.28 -29.56 -18.93
N LEU A 112 13.46 -30.30 -17.83
CA LEU A 112 14.66 -30.20 -16.98
C LEU A 112 15.82 -30.99 -17.59
N SER A 113 16.20 -30.65 -18.82
CA SER A 113 17.42 -31.14 -19.46
C SER A 113 17.82 -30.14 -20.52
N THR A 114 18.60 -29.12 -20.15
CA THR A 114 19.84 -28.70 -20.82
C THR A 114 20.47 -27.52 -20.08
N SER A 115 21.79 -27.57 -20.03
CA SER A 115 22.75 -26.82 -19.24
C SER A 115 22.98 -25.36 -19.69
N SER A 116 23.39 -24.54 -18.71
CA SER A 116 24.47 -23.53 -18.77
C SER A 116 24.25 -22.12 -19.38
N GLN A 117 24.77 -21.15 -18.60
CA GLN A 117 25.20 -19.76 -18.89
C GLN A 117 24.16 -18.64 -18.81
N ILE A 118 24.14 -17.96 -17.65
CA ILE A 118 23.67 -16.57 -17.52
C ILE A 118 24.93 -15.72 -17.31
N SER A 119 25.27 -14.93 -18.34
CA SER A 119 26.31 -13.90 -18.27
C SER A 119 25.71 -12.67 -17.57
N SER A 120 26.25 -12.35 -16.40
CA SER A 120 26.09 -11.05 -15.75
C SER A 120 26.85 -10.00 -16.57
N GLN A 121 26.12 -9.08 -17.20
CA GLN A 121 26.68 -7.82 -17.67
C GLN A 121 26.17 -6.71 -16.74
N ASP A 122 27.05 -6.32 -15.82
CA ASP A 122 27.02 -5.04 -15.12
C ASP A 122 27.13 -3.91 -16.16
N MET A 123 26.23 -2.93 -16.09
CA MET A 123 26.40 -1.64 -16.76
C MET A 123 26.98 -0.67 -15.73
N GLU A 124 28.29 -0.43 -15.84
CA GLU A 124 28.96 0.68 -15.16
C GLU A 124 28.56 1.99 -15.86
N GLU A 125 27.99 2.95 -15.12
CA GLU A 125 27.78 4.33 -15.58
C GLU A 125 28.86 5.21 -14.95
N GLU A 126 29.84 5.58 -15.79
CA GLU A 126 30.90 6.54 -15.51
C GLU A 126 30.32 7.96 -15.65
N VAL A 127 30.39 8.78 -14.60
CA VAL A 127 30.11 10.23 -14.69
C VAL A 127 31.40 10.96 -14.32
N GLU A 128 31.86 11.74 -15.30
CA GLU A 128 33.01 12.63 -15.32
C GLU A 128 32.92 13.79 -14.31
#